data_AF-A0A371CJK4-F1
#
_entry.id   AF-A0A371CJK4-F1
#
_cell.length_a   1.000
_cell.length_b   1.000
_cell.length_c   1.000
_cell.angle_alpha   90.00
_cell.angle_beta   90.00
_cell.angle_gamma   90.00
#
_symmetry.space_group_name_H-M   'P 1'
#
loop_
_entity.id
_entity.type
_entity.pdbx_description
1 polymer ?
#
loop_
_entity_poly.entity_id
_entity_poly.type
_entity_poly.pdbx_seq_one_letter_code
_entity_poly.pdbx_strand_id
1 'polypeptide(L)'
;KTEACHFTRKKDNPPLDLGEAPFTGPTPLKPVPVLRHLGFYLDQKLTFRQHVRFYGARAASTAQSLLMLGNSIRGMPPIQRRRLYQSCVVPLMTYGCQ
;
A
#
# COMPACT_ATOMS: atom_id res chain seq x y z
N LYS A 1 10.37 15.66 3.80
CA LYS A 1 9.77 15.69 2.44
C LYS A 1 8.26 15.67 2.64
N THR A 2 7.59 16.79 2.41
CA THR A 2 6.13 16.91 2.62
C THR A 2 5.45 16.47 1.33
N GLU A 3 4.79 15.32 1.35
CA GLU A 3 4.03 14.82 0.20
C GLU A 3 2.57 15.23 0.40
N ALA A 4 2.02 15.97 -0.55
CA ALA A 4 0.62 16.37 -0.56
C ALA A 4 -0.11 15.68 -1.72
N CYS A 5 -1.36 15.27 -1.49
CA CYS A 5 -2.26 14.79 -2.53
C CYS A 5 -3.58 15.53 -2.41
N HIS A 6 -4.04 16.08 -3.52
CA HIS A 6 -5.37 16.63 -3.61
C HIS A 6 -6.34 15.52 -4.01
N PHE A 7 -7.27 15.17 -3.12
CA PHE A 7 -8.26 14.11 -3.40
C PHE A 7 -9.39 14.67 -4.26
N THR A 8 -9.28 14.48 -5.57
CA THR A 8 -10.31 14.90 -6.52
C THR A 8 -10.51 13.86 -7.60
N ARG A 9 -11.73 13.77 -8.11
CA ARG A 9 -12.05 12.94 -9.29
C ARG A 9 -11.78 13.67 -10.60
N LYS A 10 -11.53 14.98 -10.55
CA LYS A 10 -11.17 15.79 -11.71
C LYS A 10 -9.78 15.41 -12.22
N LYS A 11 -9.59 15.52 -13.54
CA LYS A 11 -8.31 15.21 -14.19
C LYS A 11 -7.23 16.24 -13.84
N ASP A 12 -7.64 17.47 -13.58
CA ASP A 12 -6.74 18.56 -13.23
C ASP A 12 -6.33 18.47 -11.76
N ASN A 13 -5.03 18.56 -11.53
CA ASN A 13 -4.43 18.54 -10.20
C ASN A 13 -3.51 19.75 -10.06
N PRO A 14 -4.08 20.96 -9.88
CA PRO A 14 -3.29 22.18 -9.78
C PRO A 14 -2.37 22.13 -8.55
N PRO A 15 -1.23 22.84 -8.58
CA PRO A 15 -0.38 23.00 -7.40
C PRO A 15 -1.18 23.52 -6.21
N LEU A 16 -0.94 22.95 -5.03
CA LEU A 16 -1.65 23.37 -3.82
C LEU A 16 -0.90 24.55 -3.22
N ASP A 17 -1.58 25.70 -3.14
CA ASP A 17 -1.10 26.89 -2.44
C ASP A 17 -1.91 27.05 -1.15
N LEU A 18 -1.29 26.84 0.01
CA LEU A 18 -1.96 26.95 1.32
C LEU A 18 -1.85 28.35 1.91
N GLY A 19 -1.23 29.30 1.22
CA GLY A 19 -1.20 30.73 1.59
C GLY A 19 -0.35 31.10 2.81
N GLU A 20 -0.19 30.20 3.80
CA GLU A 20 0.56 30.49 5.03
C GLU A 20 1.62 29.43 5.39
N ALA A 21 2.74 29.93 5.92
CA ALA A 21 3.84 29.13 6.46
C ALA A 21 3.37 28.32 7.69
N PRO A 22 3.88 27.10 7.93
CA PRO A 22 5.20 26.61 7.52
C PRO A 22 5.22 25.72 6.27
N PHE A 23 4.08 25.54 5.58
CA PHE A 23 3.95 24.52 4.52
C PHE A 23 3.94 25.07 3.09
N THR A 24 3.66 26.36 2.89
CA THR A 24 3.70 26.96 1.55
C THR A 24 4.26 28.38 1.65
N GLY A 25 5.57 28.48 1.45
CA GLY A 25 6.25 29.75 1.16
C GLY A 25 6.39 29.93 -0.36
N PRO A 26 7.58 30.26 -0.90
CA PRO A 26 7.78 30.49 -2.34
C PRO A 26 7.68 29.24 -3.23
N THR A 27 7.52 28.05 -2.65
CA THR A 27 7.46 26.77 -3.37
C THR A 27 6.10 26.10 -3.20
N PRO A 28 5.22 26.14 -4.21
CA PRO A 28 3.92 25.48 -4.13
C PRO A 28 4.09 23.96 -4.08
N LEU A 29 3.23 23.29 -3.29
CA LEU A 29 3.29 21.84 -3.15
C LEU A 29 2.73 21.19 -4.41
N LYS A 30 3.60 20.45 -5.11
CA LYS A 30 3.18 19.66 -6.28
C LYS A 30 2.43 18.41 -5.79
N PRO A 31 1.16 18.21 -6.18
CA PRO A 31 0.42 17.03 -5.77
C PRO A 31 1.05 15.77 -6.38
N VAL A 32 1.27 14.77 -5.53
CA VAL A 32 1.72 13.44 -5.93
C VAL A 32 0.51 12.66 -6.48
N PRO A 33 0.66 11.72 -7.43
CA PRO A 33 -0.47 10.92 -7.91
C PRO A 33 -0.96 9.88 -6.88
N VAL A 34 -0.05 9.38 -6.04
CA VAL A 34 -0.34 8.40 -4.98
C VAL A 34 0.34 8.86 -3.70
N LEU A 35 -0.44 9.09 -2.65
CA LEU A 35 0.07 9.41 -1.32
C LEU A 35 0.37 8.13 -0.55
N ARG A 36 1.55 8.04 0.07
CA ARG A 36 1.79 7.03 1.11
C ARG A 36 1.55 7.64 2.48
N HIS A 37 0.46 7.24 3.14
CA HIS A 37 0.12 7.73 4.47
C HIS A 37 -0.12 6.56 5.42
N LEU A 38 0.63 6.47 6.52
CA LEU A 38 0.50 5.41 7.55
C LEU A 38 0.59 3.97 6.99
N GLY A 39 1.26 3.77 5.85
CA GLY A 39 1.33 2.48 5.15
C GLY A 39 0.26 2.27 4.07
N PHE A 40 -0.75 3.13 3.99
CA PHE A 40 -1.74 3.13 2.93
C PHE A 40 -1.23 3.81 1.67
N TYR A 41 -1.71 3.35 0.52
CA TYR A 41 -1.42 3.95 -0.79
C TYR A 41 -2.72 4.54 -1.32
N LEU A 42 -2.84 5.86 -1.21
CA LEU A 42 -4.06 6.57 -1.56
C LEU A 42 -3.89 7.23 -2.93
N ASP A 43 -4.69 6.78 -3.89
CA ASP A 43 -4.77 7.43 -5.20
C ASP A 43 -5.53 8.76 -5.09
N GLN A 44 -5.27 9.70 -5.99
CA GLN A 44 -6.02 10.96 -6.12
C GLN A 44 -7.56 10.78 -6.08
N LYS A 45 -8.05 9.69 -6.70
CA LYS A 45 -9.48 9.36 -6.77
C LYS A 45 -10.00 8.52 -5.60
N LEU A 46 -9.15 8.20 -4.62
CA LEU A 46 -9.42 7.25 -3.53
C LEU A 46 -9.93 5.90 -4.05
N THR A 47 -9.38 5.45 -5.18
CA THR A 47 -9.73 4.15 -5.78
C THR A 47 -9.04 2.98 -5.11
N PHE A 48 -8.01 3.23 -4.27
CA PHE A 48 -7.19 2.21 -3.59
C PHE A 48 -6.59 1.15 -4.52
N ARG A 49 -6.52 1.41 -5.84
CA ARG A 49 -6.04 0.41 -6.81
C ARG A 49 -4.55 0.16 -6.62
N GLN A 50 -3.80 1.22 -6.37
CA GLN A 50 -2.37 1.10 -6.08
C GLN A 50 -2.13 0.37 -4.76
N HIS A 51 -2.99 0.57 -3.76
CA HIS A 51 -2.93 -0.14 -2.49
C HIS A 51 -3.12 -1.65 -2.68
N VAL A 52 -4.22 -2.05 -3.31
CA VAL A 52 -4.54 -3.46 -3.58
C VAL A 52 -3.45 -4.10 -4.43
N ARG A 53 -2.93 -3.40 -5.45
CA ARG A 53 -1.84 -3.90 -6.29
C ARG A 53 -0.55 -4.13 -5.50
N PHE A 54 -0.16 -3.17 -4.65
CA PHE A 54 1.07 -3.28 -3.86
C PHE A 54 0.99 -4.41 -2.83
N TYR A 55 -0.08 -4.43 -2.02
CA TYR A 55 -0.27 -5.45 -1.00
C TYR A 55 -0.54 -6.83 -1.61
N GLY A 56 -1.27 -6.90 -2.73
CA GLY A 56 -1.48 -8.13 -3.48
C GLY A 56 -0.17 -8.71 -4.02
N ALA A 57 0.70 -7.88 -4.63
CA ALA A 57 2.02 -8.34 -5.09
C ALA A 57 2.91 -8.81 -3.93
N ARG A 58 2.87 -8.09 -2.80
CA ARG A 58 3.62 -8.46 -1.59
C ARG A 58 3.10 -9.76 -0.98
N ALA A 59 1.79 -9.98 -0.97
CA ALA A 59 1.16 -11.20 -0.51
C ALA A 59 1.47 -12.40 -1.41
N ALA A 60 1.46 -12.20 -2.73
CA ALA A 60 1.86 -13.22 -3.70
C ALA A 60 3.32 -13.65 -3.50
N SER A 61 4.24 -12.68 -3.37
CA SER A 61 5.65 -12.96 -3.08
C SER A 61 5.82 -13.72 -1.76
N THR A 62 5.12 -13.28 -0.71
CA THR A 62 5.13 -13.95 0.60
C THR A 62 4.64 -15.40 0.47
N ALA A 63 3.51 -15.63 -0.20
CA ALA A 63 2.97 -16.96 -0.43
C ALA A 63 3.96 -17.87 -1.20
N GLN A 64 4.66 -17.32 -2.20
CA GLN A 64 5.69 -18.05 -2.93
C GLN A 64 6.86 -18.46 -2.03
N SER A 65 7.32 -17.56 -1.15
CA SER A 65 8.35 -17.89 -0.15
C SER A 65 7.88 -18.99 0.81
N LEU A 66 6.59 -19.00 1.21
CA LEU A 66 6.03 -20.06 2.05
C LEU A 66 6.00 -21.42 1.34
N LEU A 67 5.73 -21.44 0.03
CA LEU A 67 5.79 -22.66 -0.77
C LEU A 67 7.21 -23.22 -0.83
N MET A 68 8.21 -22.34 -1.02
CA MET A 68 9.62 -22.74 -0.99
C MET A 68 10.02 -23.36 0.36
N LEU A 69 9.58 -22.76 1.47
CA LEU A 69 9.82 -23.29 2.83
C LEU A 69 9.10 -24.63 3.06
N GLY A 70 7.85 -24.75 2.61
CA GLY A 70 7.02 -25.93 2.80
C GLY A 70 7.47 -27.15 2.00
N ASN A 71 8.16 -26.94 0.87
CA ASN A 71 8.65 -28.00 -0.04
C ASN A 71 10.07 -28.49 0.28
N SER A 72 10.63 -28.15 1.45
CA SER A 72 11.92 -28.66 1.91
C SER A 72 11.89 -30.18 2.18
N ILE A 73 13.06 -30.84 2.19
CA ILE A 73 13.24 -32.30 2.31
C ILE A 73 12.56 -32.90 3.57
N ARG A 74 12.38 -32.10 4.64
CA ARG A 74 11.60 -32.44 5.84
C ARG A 74 10.43 -31.47 6.03
N GLY A 75 9.68 -31.22 4.96
CA GLY A 75 8.72 -30.13 4.86
C GLY A 75 7.62 -30.10 5.92
N MET A 76 6.92 -28.97 5.98
CA MET A 76 5.83 -28.77 6.94
C MET A 76 4.59 -29.63 6.60
N PRO A 77 3.88 -30.19 7.59
CA PRO A 77 2.59 -30.83 7.37
C PRO A 77 1.54 -29.81 6.87
N PRO A 78 0.51 -30.26 6.12
CA PRO A 78 -0.50 -29.35 5.52
C PRO A 78 -1.17 -28.41 6.51
N ILE A 79 -1.40 -28.86 7.74
CA ILE A 79 -2.03 -28.04 8.78
C ILE A 79 -1.16 -26.86 9.23
N GLN A 80 0.16 -27.05 9.30
CA GLN A 80 1.09 -25.97 9.63
C GLN A 80 1.20 -24.98 8.48
N ARG A 81 1.22 -25.45 7.23
CA ARG A 81 1.20 -24.57 6.05
C ARG A 81 -0.05 -23.69 6.02
N ARG A 82 -1.22 -24.26 6.30
CA ARG A 82 -2.47 -23.50 6.39
C ARG A 82 -2.42 -22.44 7.48
N ARG A 83 -1.95 -22.79 8.69
CA ARG A 83 -1.80 -21.84 9.80
C ARG A 83 -0.89 -20.69 9.42
N LEU A 84 0.24 -20.99 8.79
CA LEU A 84 1.23 -19.99 8.39
C LEU A 84 0.69 -19.06 7.29
N TYR A 85 -0.06 -19.60 6.33
CA TYR A 85 -0.78 -18.79 5.35
C TYR A 85 -1.79 -17.84 6.02
N GLN A 86 -2.59 -18.36 6.95
CA GLN A 86 -3.58 -17.57 7.69
C GLN A 86 -2.93 -16.48 8.57
N SER A 87 -1.78 -16.76 9.18
CA SER A 87 -1.09 -15.79 10.04
C SER A 87 -0.29 -14.74 9.27
N CYS A 88 0.23 -15.07 8.09
CA CYS A 88 1.19 -14.19 7.40
C CYS A 88 0.63 -13.56 6.11
N VAL A 89 -0.20 -14.28 5.35
CA VAL A 89 -0.68 -13.82 4.04
C VAL A 89 -2.04 -13.15 4.15
N VAL A 90 -2.96 -13.73 4.93
CA VAL A 90 -4.30 -13.15 5.14
C VAL A 90 -4.25 -11.73 5.71
N PRO A 91 -3.57 -11.44 6.84
CA PRO A 91 -3.54 -10.07 7.37
C PRO A 91 -2.87 -9.08 6.42
N LEU A 92 -1.96 -9.54 5.56
CA LEU A 92 -1.32 -8.69 4.56
C LEU A 92 -2.28 -8.35 3.42
N MET A 93 -3.11 -9.30 2.96
CA MET A 93 -4.13 -9.05 1.93
C MET A 93 -5.32 -8.26 2.46
N THR A 94 -5.69 -8.46 3.73
CA THR A 94 -6.81 -7.75 4.37
C THR A 94 -6.39 -6.44 5.02
N TYR A 95 -5.14 -6.01 4.83
CA TYR A 95 -4.66 -4.74 5.36
C TYR A 95 -5.51 -3.60 4.78
N GLY A 96 -6.22 -2.87 5.64
CA GLY A 96 -7.12 -1.79 5.23
C GLY A 96 -8.58 -2.18 4.99
N CYS A 97 -8.97 -3.43 5.23
CA CYS A 97 -10.35 -3.91 5.06
C CYS A 97 -11.03 -4.38 6.36
N GLN A 98 -10.36 -4.26 7.51
CA GLN A 98 -10.89 -4.67 8.83
C GLN A 98 -11.63 -3.55 9.55
#